data_AF-A0A2R6T517-F1
#
_entry.id   AF-A0A2R6T517-F1
#
_cell.length_a   1.000
_cell.length_b   1.000
_cell.length_c   1.000
_cell.angle_alpha   90.00
_cell.angle_beta   90.00
_cell.angle_gamma   90.00
#
_symmetry.space_group_name_H-M   'P 1'
#
loop_
_entity.id
_entity.type
_entity.pdbx_description
1 polymer ?
#
loop_
_entity_poly.entity_id
_entity_poly.type
_entity_poly.pdbx_seq_one_letter_code
_entity_poly.pdbx_strand_id
1 'polypeptide(L)'
;MINQLPIIQQVSPYILITSVVLLAVAAIYLTLKTFEFSGFTSTEALILVTSPILGEILPRALENLIIYQKNTLSIGINLFGFLIPVIISLKILANNRVSKLKAFLSILVITFVSYELSYINPNQGVLVSNFYFIPLAASMISILINSKNLRKVAPLAYVSGSLGVLFGADILRIGEILQYQPTNPAGLIIGGA
;
A
#
# COMPACT_ATOMS: atom_id res chain seq x y z
N MET A 1 -19.73 -46.85 -18.63
CA MET A 1 -20.26 -45.51 -18.36
C MET A 1 -19.73 -45.08 -17.01
N ILE A 2 -18.60 -44.37 -16.99
CA ILE A 2 -17.84 -44.06 -15.77
C ILE A 2 -18.38 -42.76 -15.19
N ASN A 3 -19.25 -42.85 -14.16
CA ASN A 3 -19.64 -41.71 -13.34
C ASN A 3 -18.60 -41.54 -12.22
N GLN A 4 -17.54 -40.76 -12.48
CA GLN A 4 -16.61 -40.32 -11.45
C GLN A 4 -16.98 -38.93 -10.98
N LEU A 5 -17.38 -38.80 -9.69
CA LEU A 5 -16.81 -37.90 -8.67
C LEU A 5 -17.79 -37.68 -7.48
N PRO A 6 -17.79 -38.55 -6.43
CA PRO A 6 -18.66 -38.43 -5.26
C PRO A 6 -18.01 -37.78 -4.01
N ILE A 7 -16.71 -37.48 -4.02
CA ILE A 7 -15.97 -37.09 -2.79
C ILE A 7 -16.28 -35.64 -2.35
N ILE A 8 -16.42 -34.71 -3.30
CA ILE A 8 -16.60 -33.28 -2.98
C ILE A 8 -17.98 -32.99 -2.39
N GLN A 9 -19.01 -33.77 -2.75
CA GLN A 9 -20.37 -33.59 -2.25
C GLN A 9 -20.59 -34.15 -0.83
N GLN A 10 -19.60 -34.85 -0.25
CA GLN A 10 -19.70 -35.46 1.09
C GLN A 10 -19.00 -34.66 2.19
N VAL A 11 -18.31 -33.57 1.88
CA VAL A 11 -17.62 -32.76 2.89
C VAL A 11 -18.65 -31.94 3.67
N SER A 12 -18.75 -32.20 4.98
CA SER A 12 -19.60 -31.42 5.88
C SER A 12 -19.24 -29.93 5.78
N PRO A 13 -20.24 -29.02 5.69
CA PRO A 13 -19.99 -27.58 5.59
C PRO A 13 -19.16 -27.05 6.75
N TYR A 14 -19.25 -27.67 7.93
CA TYR A 14 -18.42 -27.33 9.08
C TYR A 14 -16.94 -27.61 8.85
N ILE A 15 -16.60 -28.75 8.24
CA ILE A 15 -15.21 -29.11 7.93
C ILE A 15 -14.63 -28.09 6.94
N LEU A 16 -15.39 -27.76 5.90
CA LEU A 16 -14.97 -26.77 4.91
C LEU A 16 -14.71 -25.40 5.55
N ILE A 17 -15.64 -24.90 6.37
CA ILE A 17 -15.49 -23.62 7.08
C ILE A 17 -14.26 -23.65 8.00
N THR A 18 -14.10 -24.69 8.81
CA THR A 18 -12.93 -24.82 9.70
C THR A 18 -11.62 -24.86 8.92
N SER A 19 -11.56 -25.60 7.80
CA SER A 19 -10.37 -25.64 6.95
C SER A 19 -10.04 -24.26 6.36
N VAL A 20 -11.04 -23.51 5.88
CA VAL A 20 -10.83 -22.16 5.34
C VAL A 20 -10.33 -21.21 6.42
N VAL A 21 -10.91 -21.25 7.62
CA VAL A 21 -10.47 -20.42 8.76
C VAL A 21 -9.03 -20.75 9.16
N LEU A 22 -8.68 -22.03 9.26
CA LEU A 22 -7.33 -22.45 9.59
C LEU A 22 -6.32 -22.02 8.52
N LEU A 23 -6.67 -22.13 7.24
CA LEU A 23 -5.83 -21.65 6.13
C LEU A 23 -5.63 -20.14 6.18
N ALA A 24 -6.69 -19.37 6.47
CA ALA A 24 -6.58 -17.91 6.61
C ALA A 24 -5.67 -17.51 7.79
N VAL A 25 -5.82 -18.17 8.95
CA VAL A 25 -4.96 -17.94 10.12
C VAL A 25 -3.50 -18.30 9.81
N ALA A 26 -3.27 -19.44 9.15
CA ALA A 26 -1.94 -19.86 8.74
C ALA A 26 -1.31 -18.85 7.75
N ALA A 27 -2.08 -18.38 6.77
CA ALA A 27 -1.61 -17.39 5.80
C ALA A 27 -1.23 -16.06 6.47
N ILE A 28 -2.05 -15.56 7.40
CA ILE A 28 -1.74 -14.36 8.19
C ILE A 28 -0.46 -14.57 9.00
N TYR A 29 -0.36 -15.69 9.72
CA TYR A 29 0.82 -16.03 10.52
C TYR A 29 2.10 -16.10 9.68
N LEU A 30 2.06 -16.78 8.54
CA LEU A 30 3.19 -16.91 7.62
C LEU A 30 3.57 -15.55 7.02
N THR A 31 2.60 -14.70 6.72
CA THR A 31 2.85 -13.35 6.21
C THR A 31 3.57 -12.52 7.26
N LEU A 32 3.09 -12.50 8.51
CA LEU A 32 3.76 -11.80 9.61
C LEU A 32 5.21 -12.26 9.77
N LYS A 33 5.44 -13.58 9.77
CA LYS A 33 6.79 -14.15 9.86
C LYS A 33 7.66 -13.81 8.65
N THR A 34 7.09 -13.70 7.46
CA THR A 34 7.81 -13.30 6.26
C THR A 34 8.26 -11.84 6.34
N PHE A 35 7.42 -10.92 6.81
CA PHE A 35 7.81 -9.53 7.05
C PHE A 35 8.93 -9.43 8.10
N GLU A 36 8.79 -10.14 9.23
CA GLU A 36 9.83 -10.18 10.27
C GLU A 36 11.17 -10.71 9.73
N PHE A 37 11.13 -11.84 9.00
CA PHE A 37 12.31 -12.42 8.37
C PHE A 37 12.97 -11.46 7.37
N SER A 38 12.15 -10.67 6.68
CA SER A 38 12.61 -9.71 5.66
C SER A 38 13.18 -8.40 6.22
N GLY A 39 13.15 -8.19 7.55
CA GLY A 39 13.79 -7.06 8.22
C GLY A 39 12.86 -6.08 8.93
N PHE A 40 11.56 -6.36 8.98
CA PHE A 40 10.59 -5.57 9.75
C PHE A 40 10.53 -6.03 11.21
N THR A 41 10.09 -5.15 12.11
CA THR A 41 9.80 -5.55 13.51
C THR A 41 8.43 -6.24 13.58
N SER A 42 8.17 -7.06 14.60
CA SER A 42 6.85 -7.71 14.78
C SER A 42 5.69 -6.72 14.76
N THR A 43 5.84 -5.56 15.41
CA THR A 43 4.82 -4.50 15.38
C THR A 43 4.59 -3.92 13.99
N GLU A 44 5.65 -3.80 13.18
CA GLU A 44 5.51 -3.30 11.81
C GLU A 44 4.84 -4.34 10.93
N ALA A 45 5.27 -5.60 11.01
CA ALA A 45 4.63 -6.70 10.32
C ALA A 45 3.14 -6.76 10.66
N LEU A 46 2.80 -6.67 11.95
CA LEU A 46 1.42 -6.64 12.41
C LEU A 46 0.64 -5.50 11.77
N ILE A 47 1.14 -4.26 11.87
CA ILE A 47 0.46 -3.09 11.30
C ILE A 47 0.31 -3.24 9.77
N LEU A 48 1.36 -3.64 9.06
CA LEU A 48 1.36 -3.77 7.60
C LEU A 48 0.40 -4.83 7.08
N VAL A 49 0.20 -5.91 7.84
CA VAL A 49 -0.71 -6.99 7.47
C VAL A 49 -2.15 -6.67 7.87
N THR A 50 -2.38 -6.02 9.01
CA THR A 50 -3.73 -5.75 9.50
C THR A 50 -4.32 -4.44 9.00
N SER A 51 -3.51 -3.43 8.70
CA SER A 51 -4.01 -2.11 8.30
C SER A 51 -4.81 -2.12 7.00
N PRO A 52 -4.44 -2.87 5.94
CA PRO A 52 -5.27 -2.94 4.74
C PRO A 52 -6.61 -3.61 5.03
N ILE A 53 -6.62 -4.67 5.85
CA ILE A 53 -7.86 -5.37 6.27
C ILE A 53 -8.78 -4.42 7.05
N LEU A 54 -8.22 -3.63 7.96
CA LEU A 54 -8.98 -2.64 8.72
C LEU A 54 -9.56 -1.55 7.81
N GLY A 55 -8.80 -1.08 6.82
CA GLY A 55 -9.26 -0.10 5.83
C GLY A 55 -10.29 -0.61 4.83
N GLU A 56 -10.55 -1.92 4.77
CA GLU A 56 -11.66 -2.48 3.98
C GLU A 56 -12.94 -2.65 4.81
N ILE A 57 -12.80 -2.76 6.13
CA ILE A 57 -13.92 -3.01 7.07
C ILE A 57 -14.51 -1.70 7.58
N LEU A 58 -13.67 -0.67 7.77
CA LEU A 58 -14.09 0.58 8.38
C LEU A 58 -14.94 1.43 7.42
N PRO A 59 -15.81 2.30 7.95
CA PRO A 59 -16.46 3.31 7.13
C PRO A 59 -15.43 4.29 6.56
N ARG A 60 -15.57 4.64 5.28
CA ARG A 60 -14.72 5.64 4.59
C ARG A 60 -14.56 6.97 5.34
N ALA A 61 -15.55 7.34 6.16
CA ALA A 61 -15.50 8.56 6.98
C ALA A 61 -14.46 8.48 8.12
N LEU A 62 -14.08 7.28 8.57
CA LEU A 62 -13.05 7.06 9.59
C LEU A 62 -11.65 6.91 8.96
N GLU A 63 -11.60 6.50 7.70
CA GLU A 63 -10.35 6.33 6.95
C GLU A 63 -9.81 7.65 6.40
N ASN A 64 -10.70 8.55 6.00
CA ASN A 64 -10.34 9.77 5.30
C ASN A 64 -10.50 10.99 6.21
N LEU A 65 -9.37 11.58 6.59
CA LEU A 65 -9.35 12.83 7.33
C LEU A 65 -9.40 14.00 6.35
N ILE A 66 -10.52 14.71 6.30
CA ILE A 66 -10.67 15.93 5.51
C ILE A 66 -9.88 17.06 6.16
N ILE A 67 -8.92 17.62 5.43
CA ILE A 67 -8.02 18.69 5.90
C ILE A 67 -8.38 20.06 5.32
N TYR A 68 -9.08 20.09 4.19
CA TYR A 68 -9.49 21.32 3.52
C TYR A 68 -10.81 21.11 2.78
N GLN A 69 -11.70 22.09 2.83
CA GLN A 69 -12.96 22.05 2.10
C GLN A 69 -13.31 23.45 1.58
N LYS A 70 -13.58 23.56 0.27
CA LYS A 70 -14.04 24.79 -0.36
C LYS A 70 -15.03 24.49 -1.48
N ASN A 71 -16.22 25.08 -1.39
CA ASN A 71 -17.33 24.87 -2.33
C ASN A 71 -17.63 23.37 -2.52
N THR A 72 -17.44 22.84 -3.73
CA THR A 72 -17.64 21.45 -4.12
C THR A 72 -16.39 20.58 -3.98
N LEU A 73 -15.24 21.15 -3.58
CA LEU A 73 -13.97 20.45 -3.45
C LEU A 73 -13.63 20.17 -1.99
N SER A 74 -13.42 18.90 -1.66
CA SER A 74 -12.87 18.46 -0.37
C SER A 74 -11.52 17.80 -0.60
N ILE A 75 -10.51 18.17 0.17
CA ILE A 75 -9.18 17.55 0.16
C ILE A 75 -8.96 16.86 1.51
N GLY A 76 -8.56 15.60 1.47
CA GLY A 76 -8.27 14.79 2.65
C GLY A 76 -7.02 13.94 2.50
N ILE A 77 -6.66 13.26 3.58
CA ILE A 77 -5.59 12.26 3.62
C ILE A 77 -6.15 10.92 4.10
N ASN A 78 -5.66 9.81 3.54
CA ASN A 78 -6.06 8.48 3.96
C ASN A 78 -5.23 7.96 5.15
N LEU A 79 -5.86 7.45 6.19
CA LEU A 79 -5.16 6.94 7.37
C LEU A 79 -4.24 5.75 7.03
N PHE A 80 -4.76 4.80 6.26
CA PHE A 80 -4.08 3.53 5.96
C PHE A 80 -3.12 3.62 4.76
N GLY A 81 -3.39 4.51 3.80
CA GLY A 81 -2.62 4.70 2.58
C GLY A 81 -1.72 5.94 2.57
N PHE A 82 -1.90 6.89 3.51
CA PHE A 82 -0.96 8.00 3.72
C PHE A 82 -0.26 7.91 5.08
N LEU A 83 -1.02 7.92 6.18
CA LEU A 83 -0.41 8.13 7.51
C LEU A 83 0.46 6.94 7.96
N ILE A 84 -0.07 5.71 7.88
CA ILE A 84 0.70 4.50 8.25
C ILE A 84 1.95 4.34 7.37
N PRO A 85 1.88 4.46 6.03
CA PRO A 85 3.04 4.39 5.15
C PRO A 85 4.13 5.41 5.49
N VAL A 86 3.74 6.66 5.76
CA VAL A 86 4.69 7.71 6.17
C VAL A 86 5.34 7.38 7.51
N ILE A 87 4.56 7.03 8.54
CA ILE A 87 5.09 6.74 9.89
C ILE A 87 6.08 5.57 9.85
N ILE A 88 5.72 4.46 9.21
CA ILE A 88 6.59 3.28 9.13
C ILE A 88 7.87 3.62 8.32
N SER A 89 7.73 4.35 7.22
CA SER A 89 8.89 4.74 6.40
C SER A 89 9.85 5.64 7.17
N LEU A 90 9.34 6.64 7.88
CA LEU A 90 10.14 7.53 8.72
C LEU A 90 10.81 6.76 9.85
N LYS A 91 10.11 5.81 10.50
CA LYS A 91 10.69 4.95 11.54
C LYS A 91 11.83 4.07 11.01
N ILE A 92 11.69 3.49 9.82
CA ILE A 92 12.77 2.72 9.15
C ILE A 92 14.00 3.61 8.92
N LEU A 93 13.80 4.84 8.43
CA LEU A 93 14.87 5.81 8.15
C LEU A 93 15.53 6.36 9.42
N ALA A 94 14.74 6.70 10.43
CA ALA A 94 15.22 7.24 11.71
C ALA A 94 16.10 6.22 12.44
N ASN A 95 15.72 4.93 12.38
CA ASN A 95 16.47 3.85 13.01
C ASN A 95 17.67 3.37 12.16
N ASN A 96 18.02 4.07 11.08
CA ASN A 96 19.13 3.75 10.17
C ASN A 96 19.12 2.29 9.65
N ARG A 97 17.95 1.65 9.59
CA ARG A 97 17.82 0.27 9.09
C ARG A 97 18.12 0.17 7.60
N VAL A 98 17.90 1.27 6.88
CA VAL A 98 18.34 1.47 5.50
C VAL A 98 19.21 2.72 5.41
N SER A 99 20.09 2.77 4.41
CA SER A 99 20.89 3.97 4.15
C SER A 99 19.99 5.09 3.63
N LYS A 100 20.06 6.27 4.26
CA LYS A 100 19.25 7.45 3.89
C LYS A 100 19.53 7.91 2.46
N LEU A 101 20.79 7.89 2.04
CA LEU A 101 21.19 8.25 0.67
C LEU A 101 20.59 7.26 -0.35
N LYS A 102 20.71 5.96 -0.08
CA LYS A 102 20.13 4.91 -0.94
C LYS A 102 18.60 5.03 -1.00
N ALA A 103 17.96 5.27 0.15
CA ALA A 103 16.54 5.51 0.23
C ALA A 103 16.12 6.71 -0.60
N PHE A 104 16.78 7.86 -0.44
CA PHE A 104 16.53 9.07 -1.21
C PHE A 104 16.59 8.81 -2.73
N LEU A 105 17.66 8.16 -3.21
CA LEU A 105 17.78 7.82 -4.63
C LEU A 105 16.67 6.88 -5.11
N SER A 106 16.35 5.84 -4.35
CA SER A 106 15.26 4.93 -4.70
C SER A 106 13.88 5.60 -4.66
N ILE A 107 13.65 6.53 -3.71
CA ILE A 107 12.41 7.32 -3.64
C ILE A 107 12.28 8.16 -4.90
N LEU A 108 13.33 8.87 -5.33
CA LEU A 108 13.29 9.67 -6.56
C LEU A 108 12.91 8.85 -7.78
N VAL A 109 13.47 7.64 -7.93
CA VAL A 109 13.13 6.77 -9.06
C VAL A 109 11.67 6.33 -8.99
N ILE A 110 11.18 5.92 -7.81
CA ILE A 110 9.78 5.51 -7.66
C ILE A 110 8.82 6.69 -7.78
N THR A 111 9.21 7.89 -7.36
CA THR A 111 8.46 9.13 -7.60
C THR A 111 8.26 9.39 -9.09
N PHE A 112 9.32 9.23 -9.89
CA PHE A 112 9.19 9.36 -11.34
C PHE A 112 8.26 8.29 -11.92
N VAL A 113 8.47 7.02 -11.57
CA VAL A 113 7.63 5.91 -12.06
C VAL A 113 6.16 6.10 -11.66
N SER A 114 5.88 6.50 -10.41
CA SER A 114 4.51 6.68 -9.93
C SER A 114 3.84 7.89 -10.55
N TYR A 115 4.57 8.98 -10.82
CA TYR A 115 4.05 10.16 -11.52
C TYR A 115 3.64 9.84 -12.96
N GLU A 116 4.47 9.08 -13.70
CA GLU A 116 4.18 8.69 -15.08
C GLU A 116 2.99 7.73 -15.18
N LEU A 117 2.81 6.88 -14.17
CA LEU A 117 1.69 5.93 -14.11
C LEU A 117 0.42 6.55 -13.53
N SER A 118 0.50 7.72 -12.89
CA SER A 118 -0.65 8.40 -12.29
C SER A 118 -1.29 9.42 -13.21
N TYR A 119 -2.60 9.61 -13.05
CA TYR A 119 -3.37 10.66 -13.72
C TYR A 119 -4.56 11.07 -12.85
N ILE A 120 -5.07 12.27 -13.08
CA ILE A 120 -6.24 12.78 -12.35
C ILE A 120 -7.52 12.38 -13.07
N ASN A 121 -8.41 11.73 -12.34
CA ASN A 121 -9.78 11.50 -12.74
C ASN A 121 -10.72 12.50 -12.03
N PRO A 122 -11.50 13.30 -12.79
CA PRO A 122 -12.45 14.28 -12.27
C PRO A 122 -13.38 13.79 -11.15
N ASN A 123 -13.78 12.52 -11.16
CA ASN A 123 -14.76 11.96 -10.24
C ASN A 123 -14.16 11.07 -9.14
N GLN A 124 -12.90 10.66 -9.30
CA GLN A 124 -12.26 9.65 -8.45
C GLN A 124 -10.97 10.12 -7.78
N GLY A 125 -10.45 11.29 -8.17
CA GLY A 125 -9.19 11.83 -7.66
C GLY A 125 -7.99 11.30 -8.43
N VAL A 126 -6.86 11.08 -7.75
CA VAL A 126 -5.65 10.51 -8.35
C VAL A 126 -5.85 9.02 -8.55
N LEU A 127 -5.64 8.54 -9.77
CA LEU A 127 -5.65 7.12 -10.11
C LEU A 127 -4.29 6.70 -10.65
N VAL A 128 -3.92 5.43 -10.45
CA VAL A 128 -2.69 4.85 -10.98
C VAL A 128 -3.02 3.74 -11.98
N SER A 129 -2.58 3.93 -13.23
CA SER A 129 -2.61 2.90 -14.26
C SER A 129 -1.52 1.86 -14.03
N ASN A 130 -1.83 0.59 -14.26
CA ASN A 130 -0.87 -0.52 -14.12
C ASN A 130 -0.15 -0.52 -12.76
N PHE A 131 -0.90 -0.32 -11.67
CA PHE A 131 -0.39 -0.12 -10.31
C PHE A 131 0.64 -1.16 -9.85
N TYR A 132 0.57 -2.39 -10.37
CA TYR A 132 1.50 -3.48 -10.06
C TYR A 132 2.96 -3.20 -10.48
N PHE A 133 3.22 -2.32 -11.44
CA PHE A 133 4.60 -1.96 -11.82
C PHE A 133 5.36 -1.23 -10.72
N ILE A 134 4.65 -0.46 -9.89
CA ILE A 134 5.28 0.33 -8.82
C ILE A 134 5.95 -0.56 -7.75
N PRO A 135 5.25 -1.50 -7.09
CA PRO A 135 5.88 -2.37 -6.10
C PRO A 135 6.94 -3.28 -6.71
N LEU A 136 6.78 -3.69 -7.99
CA LEU A 136 7.81 -4.44 -8.71
C LEU A 136 9.08 -3.61 -8.91
N ALA A 137 8.94 -2.37 -9.41
CA ALA A 137 10.07 -1.45 -9.58
C ALA A 137 10.77 -1.17 -8.23
N ALA A 138 10.00 -0.89 -7.17
CA ALA A 138 10.54 -0.63 -5.83
C ALA A 138 11.32 -1.84 -5.29
N SER A 139 10.80 -3.05 -5.49
CA SER A 139 11.46 -4.29 -5.10
C SER A 139 12.75 -4.53 -5.88
N MET A 140 12.70 -4.39 -7.21
CA MET A 140 13.86 -4.58 -8.09
C MET A 140 14.99 -3.60 -7.76
N ILE A 141 14.68 -2.30 -7.65
CA ILE A 141 15.65 -1.27 -7.29
C ILE A 141 16.27 -1.56 -5.92
N SER A 142 15.46 -2.01 -4.96
CA SER A 142 15.95 -2.33 -3.62
C SER A 142 16.87 -3.55 -3.58
N ILE A 143 16.58 -4.58 -4.40
CA ILE A 143 17.47 -5.73 -4.59
C ILE A 143 18.80 -5.28 -5.19
N LEU A 144 18.77 -4.46 -6.24
CA LEU A 144 19.99 -3.95 -6.89
C LEU A 144 20.86 -3.15 -5.90
N ILE A 145 20.23 -2.29 -5.10
CA ILE A 145 20.91 -1.42 -4.14
C ILE A 145 21.46 -2.20 -2.93
N ASN A 146 20.75 -3.22 -2.45
CA ASN A 146 21.07 -3.97 -1.23
C ASN A 146 21.35 -5.46 -1.49
N SER A 147 21.91 -5.80 -2.65
CA SER A 147 22.24 -7.18 -3.04
C SER A 147 23.11 -7.93 -2.01
N LYS A 148 23.95 -7.21 -1.27
CA LYS A 148 24.81 -7.75 -0.20
C LYS A 148 24.12 -7.93 1.16
N ASN A 149 22.92 -7.37 1.35
CA ASN A 149 22.18 -7.48 2.62
C ASN A 149 20.67 -7.56 2.35
N LEU A 150 20.18 -8.78 2.13
CA LEU A 150 18.79 -9.05 1.77
C LEU A 150 17.79 -8.60 2.84
N ARG A 151 18.18 -8.54 4.13
CA ARG A 151 17.32 -8.00 5.21
C ARG A 151 17.03 -6.50 5.08
N LYS A 152 17.76 -5.78 4.22
CA LYS A 152 17.50 -4.36 3.93
C LYS A 152 16.69 -4.15 2.65
N VAL A 153 16.44 -5.20 1.89
CA VAL A 153 15.72 -5.12 0.61
C VAL A 153 14.26 -4.76 0.84
N ALA A 154 13.53 -5.55 1.63
CA ALA A 154 12.10 -5.30 1.85
C ALA A 154 11.83 -3.98 2.59
N PRO A 155 12.59 -3.58 3.64
CA PRO A 155 12.42 -2.26 4.25
C PRO A 155 12.71 -1.10 3.28
N LEU A 156 13.72 -1.24 2.41
CA LEU A 156 14.01 -0.22 1.40
C LEU A 156 12.89 -0.14 0.35
N ALA A 157 12.41 -1.29 -0.13
CA ALA A 157 11.33 -1.36 -1.11
C ALA A 157 10.05 -0.76 -0.57
N TYR A 158 9.76 -0.98 0.71
CA TYR A 158 8.63 -0.36 1.39
C TYR A 158 8.80 1.16 1.50
N VAL A 159 9.96 1.64 1.95
CA VAL A 159 10.23 3.09 2.07
C VAL A 159 10.13 3.78 0.70
N SER A 160 10.79 3.22 -0.32
CA SER A 160 10.80 3.81 -1.66
C SER A 160 9.45 3.69 -2.35
N GLY A 161 8.79 2.54 -2.22
CA GLY A 161 7.45 2.28 -2.75
C GLY A 161 6.43 3.25 -2.16
N SER A 162 6.37 3.31 -0.82
CA SER A 162 5.39 4.14 -0.10
C SER A 162 5.62 5.62 -0.34
N LEU A 163 6.81 6.13 0.00
CA LEU A 163 7.07 7.57 -0.13
C LEU A 163 7.16 8.00 -1.60
N GLY A 164 7.70 7.16 -2.47
CA GLY A 164 7.77 7.43 -3.90
C GLY A 164 6.39 7.57 -4.54
N VAL A 165 5.43 6.69 -4.19
CA VAL A 165 4.03 6.83 -4.63
C VAL A 165 3.42 8.12 -4.10
N LEU A 166 3.51 8.40 -2.81
CA LEU A 166 2.93 9.62 -2.24
C LEU A 166 3.49 10.88 -2.89
N PHE A 167 4.80 10.91 -3.15
CA PHE A 167 5.40 12.05 -3.85
C PHE A 167 4.93 12.14 -5.30
N GLY A 168 5.02 11.06 -6.08
CA GLY A 168 4.77 11.13 -7.52
C GLY A 168 3.30 11.09 -7.90
N ALA A 169 2.52 10.18 -7.31
CA ALA A 169 1.10 10.07 -7.60
C ALA A 169 0.31 11.24 -7.01
N ASP A 170 0.56 11.61 -5.75
CA ASP A 170 -0.25 12.63 -5.08
C ASP A 170 0.38 14.03 -5.11
N ILE A 171 1.57 14.20 -4.52
CA ILE A 171 2.14 15.53 -4.25
C ILE A 171 2.49 16.28 -5.54
N LEU A 172 3.16 15.63 -6.49
CA LEU A 172 3.53 16.27 -7.76
C LEU A 172 2.30 16.65 -8.61
N ARG A 173 1.14 16.03 -8.36
CA ARG A 173 -0.13 16.33 -9.02
C ARG A 173 -0.95 17.41 -8.30
N ILE A 174 -0.52 17.91 -7.13
CA ILE A 174 -1.31 18.85 -6.33
C ILE A 174 -1.66 20.15 -7.07
N GLY A 175 -0.77 20.62 -7.95
CA GLY A 175 -1.03 21.80 -8.77
C GLY A 175 -2.22 21.60 -9.73
N GLU A 176 -2.29 20.43 -10.37
CA GLU A 176 -3.40 20.06 -11.26
C GLU A 176 -4.70 19.85 -10.46
N ILE A 177 -4.59 19.29 -9.25
CA ILE A 177 -5.71 19.11 -8.32
C ILE A 177 -6.32 20.46 -7.90
N LEU A 178 -5.49 21.44 -7.55
CA LEU A 178 -5.95 22.75 -7.09
C LEU A 178 -6.57 23.59 -8.22
N GLN A 179 -6.23 23.30 -9.47
CA GLN A 179 -6.84 23.93 -10.65
C GLN A 179 -8.16 23.26 -11.04
N TYR A 180 -8.45 22.07 -10.51
CA TYR A 180 -9.68 21.36 -10.79
C TYR A 180 -10.88 22.07 -10.15
N GLN A 181 -11.89 22.38 -10.97
CA GLN A 181 -13.16 22.96 -10.52
C GLN A 181 -14.28 21.94 -10.74
N PRO A 182 -14.59 21.12 -9.74
CA PRO A 182 -15.64 20.11 -9.86
C PRO A 182 -17.00 20.76 -10.07
N THR A 183 -17.73 20.34 -11.11
CA THR A 183 -19.15 20.70 -11.29
C THR A 183 -20.07 19.96 -10.31
N ASN A 184 -19.61 18.83 -9.76
CA ASN A 184 -20.28 18.04 -8.73
C ASN A 184 -19.39 17.94 -7.49
N PRO A 185 -19.92 17.71 -6.27
CA PRO A 185 -19.09 17.46 -5.10
C PRO A 185 -18.04 16.38 -5.37
N ALA A 186 -16.76 16.74 -5.28
CA ALA A 186 -15.63 15.85 -5.49
C ALA A 186 -14.72 15.87 -4.27
N GLY A 187 -14.37 14.66 -3.80
CA GLY A 187 -13.37 14.47 -2.77
C GLY A 187 -12.07 14.01 -3.39
N LEU A 188 -10.97 14.68 -3.07
CA LEU A 188 -9.63 14.23 -3.40
C LEU A 188 -8.92 13.78 -2.13
N ILE A 189 -8.56 12.50 -2.09
CA ILE A 189 -7.91 11.87 -0.95
C ILE A 189 -6.47 11.51 -1.34
N ILE A 190 -5.51 12.14 -0.68
CA ILE A 190 -4.08 11.83 -0.81
C ILE A 190 -3.81 10.47 -0.16
N GLY A 191 -3.06 9.61 -0.86
CA GLY A 191 -2.78 8.25 -0.41
C GLY A 191 -3.97 7.29 -0.57
N GLY A 192 -4.95 7.63 -1.41
CA GLY A 192 -6.06 6.74 -1.77
C GLY A 192 -5.90 6.08 -3.15
N ALA A 193 -4.76 6.28 -3.81
CA ALA A 193 -4.49 5.86 -5.20
C ALA A 193 -4.01 4.41 -5.33
#